data_AF-A0A965DQ00-F1
#
_entry.id   AF-A0A965DQ00-F1
#
_cell.length_a   1.000
_cell.length_b   1.000
_cell.length_c   1.000
_cell.angle_alpha   90.00
_cell.angle_beta   90.00
_cell.angle_gamma   90.00
#
_symmetry.space_group_name_H-M   'P 1'
#
loop_
_entity.id
_entity.type
_entity.pdbx_description
1 polymer ?
#
loop_
_entity_poly.entity_id
_entity_poly.type
_entity_poly.pdbx_seq_one_letter_code
_entity_poly.pdbx_strand_id
1 'polypeptide(L)'
;DYPGWQPNRNSSILKVMENLYTAMFHEAPHVKACHAGLECGILGKHLPGVEMISFGPNIRAAHSPDEKVQISSVQKFWSFLLETLKNIPNKA
;
A
#
# COMPACT_ATOMS: atom_id res chain seq x y z
N ASP A 1 -7.73 22.77 0.28
CA ASP A 1 -8.22 21.56 0.97
C ASP A 1 -7.36 20.35 0.68
N TYR A 2 -7.02 19.58 1.71
CA TYR A 2 -6.33 18.29 1.62
C TYR A 2 -7.36 17.19 1.95
N PRO A 3 -8.03 16.60 0.94
CA PRO A 3 -9.12 15.66 1.18
C PRO A 3 -8.60 14.36 1.80
N GLY A 4 -9.42 13.74 2.64
CA GLY A 4 -9.15 12.39 3.12
C GLY A 4 -9.31 11.35 2.02
N TRP A 5 -8.65 10.21 2.18
CA TRP A 5 -8.80 9.04 1.32
C TRP A 5 -9.72 8.01 1.98
N GLN A 6 -10.93 7.83 1.44
CA GLN A 6 -11.89 6.88 2.01
C GLN A 6 -11.50 5.42 1.66
N PRO A 7 -11.54 4.49 2.63
CA PRO A 7 -11.28 3.08 2.37
C PRO A 7 -12.31 2.47 1.40
N ASN A 8 -11.84 1.72 0.40
CA ASN A 8 -12.68 0.93 -0.50
C ASN A 8 -12.37 -0.57 -0.38
N ARG A 9 -13.20 -1.31 0.36
CA ARG A 9 -13.04 -2.77 0.54
C ARG A 9 -13.31 -3.59 -0.72
N ASN A 10 -14.03 -3.02 -1.69
CA ASN A 10 -14.35 -3.68 -2.95
C ASN A 10 -13.26 -3.45 -4.01
N SER A 11 -12.13 -2.86 -3.63
CA SER A 11 -11.09 -2.52 -4.58
C SER A 11 -10.41 -3.76 -5.14
N SER A 12 -10.26 -3.85 -6.47
CA SER A 12 -9.68 -5.03 -7.12
C SER A 12 -8.20 -5.19 -6.77
N ILE A 13 -7.45 -4.07 -6.74
CA ILE A 13 -6.04 -4.08 -6.36
C ILE A 13 -5.84 -4.52 -4.89
N LEU A 14 -6.76 -4.16 -3.99
CA LEU A 14 -6.70 -4.62 -2.60
C LEU A 14 -6.76 -6.15 -2.52
N LYS A 15 -7.74 -6.75 -3.21
CA LYS A 15 -7.90 -8.21 -3.24
C LYS A 15 -6.71 -8.92 -3.86
N VAL A 16 -6.14 -8.38 -4.95
CA VAL A 16 -4.93 -8.92 -5.58
C VAL A 16 -3.77 -8.94 -4.58
N MET A 17 -3.52 -7.80 -3.92
CA MET A 17 -2.40 -7.66 -3.00
C MET A 17 -2.58 -8.47 -1.70
N GLU A 18 -3.80 -8.61 -1.16
CA GLU A 18 -4.07 -9.47 0.01
C GLU A 18 -3.75 -10.94 -0.26
N ASN A 19 -4.19 -11.45 -1.42
CA ASN A 19 -3.94 -12.82 -1.84
C ASN A 19 -2.44 -13.08 -2.06
N LEU A 20 -1.76 -12.16 -2.76
CA LEU A 20 -0.31 -12.26 -2.99
C LEU A 20 0.48 -12.24 -1.68
N TYR A 21 0.11 -11.35 -0.75
CA TYR A 21 0.80 -11.26 0.55
C TYR A 21 0.68 -12.57 1.32
N THR A 22 -0.53 -13.15 1.34
CA THR A 22 -0.79 -14.44 2.01
C THR A 22 -0.01 -15.57 1.37
N ALA A 23 0.06 -15.60 0.04
CA ALA A 23 0.82 -16.62 -0.70
C ALA A 23 2.34 -16.52 -0.47
N MET A 24 2.88 -15.30 -0.42
CA MET A 24 4.32 -15.06 -0.29
C MET A 24 4.83 -15.20 1.15
N PHE A 25 4.03 -14.81 2.13
CA PHE A 25 4.48 -14.66 3.52
C PHE A 25 3.76 -15.57 4.50
N HIS A 26 2.81 -16.39 4.03
CA HIS A 26 2.05 -17.35 4.83
C HIS A 26 1.31 -16.71 6.03
N GLU A 27 0.96 -15.42 5.90
CA GLU A 27 0.21 -14.65 6.89
C GLU A 27 -0.68 -13.62 6.18
N ALA A 28 -1.79 -13.24 6.80
CA ALA A 28 -2.64 -12.19 6.26
C ALA A 28 -2.03 -10.79 6.50
N PRO A 29 -2.05 -9.88 5.50
CA PRO A 29 -1.62 -8.51 5.73
C PRO A 29 -2.61 -7.76 6.64
N HIS A 30 -2.12 -6.79 7.39
CA HIS A 30 -2.97 -5.91 8.17
C HIS A 30 -3.49 -4.74 7.32
N VAL A 31 -4.72 -4.83 6.82
CA VAL A 31 -5.39 -3.73 6.12
C VAL A 31 -5.95 -2.72 7.12
N LYS A 32 -5.48 -1.46 7.04
CA LYS A 32 -5.83 -0.40 8.00
C LYS A 32 -6.08 0.93 7.31
N ALA A 33 -6.94 1.75 7.92
CA ALA A 33 -6.98 3.19 7.68
C ALA A 33 -6.08 3.87 8.71
N CYS A 34 -5.39 4.95 8.33
CA CYS A 34 -4.59 5.76 9.25
C CYS A 34 -5.25 7.12 9.48
N HIS A 35 -5.02 7.70 10.67
CA HIS A 35 -5.40 9.08 10.97
C HIS A 35 -4.23 10.03 10.64
N ALA A 36 -3.80 9.99 9.37
CA ALA A 36 -2.73 10.81 8.82
C ALA A 36 -3.09 11.25 7.40
N GLY A 37 -2.46 12.32 6.91
CA GLY A 37 -2.59 12.74 5.52
C GLY A 37 -1.77 11.83 4.61
N LEU A 38 -2.41 11.30 3.56
CA LEU A 38 -1.74 10.60 2.46
C LEU A 38 -2.10 11.28 1.15
N GLU A 39 -1.14 11.40 0.23
CA GLU A 39 -1.38 12.02 -1.07
C GLU A 39 -2.46 11.29 -1.89
N CYS A 40 -2.77 10.03 -1.57
CA CYS A 40 -3.88 9.26 -2.16
C CYS A 40 -5.22 10.00 -2.09
N GLY A 41 -5.45 10.84 -1.07
CA GLY A 41 -6.65 11.67 -1.00
C GLY A 41 -6.70 12.72 -2.12
N ILE A 42 -5.57 13.40 -2.34
CA ILE A 42 -5.42 14.37 -3.44
C ILE A 42 -5.49 13.65 -4.78
N LEU A 43 -4.74 12.56 -4.95
CA LEU A 43 -4.71 11.78 -6.19
C LEU A 43 -6.10 11.30 -6.59
N GLY A 44 -6.90 10.78 -5.64
CA GLY A 44 -8.26 10.32 -5.90
C GLY A 44 -9.21 11.43 -6.36
N LYS A 45 -8.97 12.68 -5.94
CA LYS A 45 -9.74 13.84 -6.42
C LYS A 45 -9.41 14.18 -7.88
N HIS A 46 -8.15 14.01 -8.29
CA HIS A 46 -7.68 14.39 -9.62
C HIS A 46 -7.68 13.25 -10.64
N LEU A 47 -7.69 12.00 -10.19
CA LEU A 47 -7.68 10.78 -11.01
C LEU A 47 -8.93 9.94 -10.71
N PRO A 48 -10.12 10.37 -11.17
CA PRO A 48 -11.36 9.65 -10.90
C PRO A 48 -11.33 8.25 -11.53
N GLY A 49 -11.81 7.26 -10.78
CA GLY A 49 -11.88 5.87 -11.24
C GLY A 49 -10.57 5.09 -11.13
N VAL A 50 -9.49 5.69 -10.64
CA VAL A 50 -8.24 4.98 -10.33
C VAL A 50 -8.34 4.28 -8.98
N GLU A 51 -8.06 2.99 -8.96
CA GLU A 51 -7.88 2.23 -7.74
C GLU A 51 -6.46 2.41 -7.20
N MET A 52 -6.34 2.61 -5.89
CA MET A 52 -5.08 2.93 -5.25
C MET A 52 -4.89 2.08 -4.00
N ILE A 53 -3.63 1.87 -3.65
CA ILE A 53 -3.21 1.18 -2.43
C ILE A 53 -1.90 1.79 -1.94
N SER A 54 -1.72 1.84 -0.61
CA SER A 54 -0.50 2.35 0.03
C SER A 54 0.08 1.26 0.91
N PHE A 55 1.36 0.96 0.71
CA PHE A 55 2.13 -0.02 1.47
C PHE A 55 3.63 0.35 1.39
N GLY A 56 4.43 -0.12 2.34
CA GLY A 56 5.84 0.24 2.41
C GLY A 56 6.61 -0.53 3.48
N PRO A 57 7.93 -0.29 3.60
CA PRO A 57 8.75 -0.89 4.64
C PRO A 57 8.45 -0.30 6.02
N ASN A 58 8.98 -0.93 7.07
CA ASN A 58 8.88 -0.43 8.43
C ASN A 58 9.84 0.75 8.61
N ILE A 59 9.28 1.95 8.74
CA ILE A 59 9.99 3.18 9.12
C ILE A 59 9.54 3.59 10.52
N ARG A 60 10.47 3.98 11.38
CA ARG A 60 10.20 4.44 12.75
C ARG A 60 10.73 5.86 12.94
N ALA A 61 10.01 6.64 13.74
CA ALA A 61 10.35 8.03 14.07
C ALA A 61 10.56 8.93 12.83
N ALA A 62 9.75 8.71 11.79
CA ALA A 62 9.77 9.54 10.59
C ALA A 62 9.60 11.03 10.94
N HIS A 63 10.30 11.90 10.22
CA HIS A 63 10.35 13.35 10.46
C HIS A 63 11.09 13.78 11.74
N SER A 64 11.99 12.94 12.25
CA SER A 64 12.86 13.27 13.39
C SER A 64 14.31 12.91 13.11
N PRO A 65 15.28 13.45 13.85
CA PRO A 65 16.68 13.00 13.75
C PRO A 65 16.88 11.50 14.05
N ASP A 66 15.90 10.86 14.70
CA ASP A 66 15.90 9.43 15.03
C ASP A 66 15.28 8.56 13.93
N GLU A 67 14.92 9.15 12.78
CA GLU A 67 14.32 8.45 11.66
C GLU A 67 15.20 7.29 11.19
N LYS A 68 14.60 6.09 11.14
CA LYS A 68 15.30 4.88 10.73
C LYS A 68 14.38 3.89 10.04
N VAL A 69 14.96 3.16 9.10
CA VAL A 69 14.28 2.12 8.33
C VAL A 69 14.84 0.74 8.69
N GLN A 70 13.97 -0.25 8.82
CA GLN A 70 14.37 -1.64 9.05
C GLN A 70 14.79 -2.29 7.73
N ILE A 71 16.08 -2.57 7.55
CA ILE A 71 16.66 -3.13 6.30
C ILE A 71 15.92 -4.40 5.83
N SER A 72 15.65 -5.36 6.72
CA SER A 72 14.94 -6.59 6.36
C SER A 72 13.50 -6.35 5.88
N SER A 73 12.84 -5.29 6.36
CA SER A 73 11.50 -4.93 5.88
C SER A 73 11.52 -4.31 4.47
N VAL A 74 12.63 -3.67 4.08
CA VAL A 74 12.83 -3.15 2.72
C VAL A 74 12.90 -4.32 1.73
N GLN A 75 13.58 -5.41 2.09
CA GLN A 75 13.62 -6.62 1.25
C GLN A 75 12.22 -7.24 1.08
N LYS A 76 11.45 -7.35 2.18
CA LYS A 76 10.06 -7.84 2.12
C LYS A 76 9.19 -6.96 1.22
N PHE A 77 9.25 -5.63 1.41
CA PHE A 77 8.55 -4.65 0.58
C PHE A 77 8.92 -4.78 -0.90
N TRP A 78 10.22 -4.85 -1.22
CA TRP A 78 10.70 -4.89 -2.60
C TRP A 78 10.22 -6.15 -3.33
N SER A 79 10.36 -7.32 -2.70
CA SER A 79 9.85 -8.57 -3.25
C SER A 79 8.34 -8.52 -3.48
N PHE A 80 7.58 -7.95 -2.54
CA PHE A 80 6.13 -7.83 -2.67
C PHE A 80 5.70 -6.84 -3.77
N LEU A 81 6.42 -5.72 -3.92
CA LEU A 81 6.21 -4.77 -5.01
C LEU A 81 6.43 -5.46 -6.37
N LEU A 82 7.57 -6.14 -6.55
CA LEU A 82 7.87 -6.84 -7.79
C LEU A 82 6.83 -7.91 -8.12
N GLU A 83 6.39 -8.68 -7.13
CA GLU A 83 5.39 -9.73 -7.34
C GLU A 83 4.02 -9.14 -7.66
N THR A 84 3.65 -8.01 -7.03
CA THR A 84 2.43 -7.27 -7.36
C THR A 84 2.45 -6.81 -8.82
N LEU A 85 3.57 -6.23 -9.28
CA LEU A 85 3.72 -5.76 -10.67
C LEU A 85 3.59 -6.90 -11.70
N LYS A 86 4.13 -8.09 -11.42
CA LYS A 86 4.00 -9.26 -12.31
C LYS A 86 2.58 -9.79 -12.40
N ASN A 87 1.79 -9.64 -11.34
CA ASN A 87 0.44 -10.17 -11.22
C ASN A 87 -0.64 -9.10 -11.45
N ILE A 88 -0.29 -7.97 -12.09
CA ILE A 88 -1.29 -7.00 -12.54
C ILE A 88 -2.20 -7.70 -13.56
N PRO A 89 -3.53 -7.69 -13.36
CA PRO A 89 -4.45 -8.34 -14.28
C PRO A 89 -4.47 -7.64 -15.63
N ASN A 90 -4.64 -8.42 -16.69
CA ASN A 90 -4.89 -7.86 -18.03
C ASN A 90 -6.25 -7.15 -18.02
N LYS A 91 -6.32 -5.99 -18.69
CA LYS A 91 -7.61 -5.37 -19.00
C LYS A 91 -8.37 -6.29 -19.95
N ALA A 92 -9.64 -6.55 -19.63
CA ALA A 92 -10.57 -7.23 -20.52
C ALA A 92 -10.90 -6.36 -21.74
#